data_AF-A0A1Y3T4J3-F1
#
_entry.id   AF-A0A1Y3T4J3-F1
#
_cell.length_a   1.000
_cell.length_b   1.000
_cell.length_c   1.000
_cell.angle_alpha   90.00
_cell.angle_beta   90.00
_cell.angle_gamma   90.00
#
_symmetry.space_group_name_H-M   'P 1'
#
loop_
_entity.id
_entity.type
_entity.pdbx_description
1 polymer ?
#
loop_
_entity_poly.entity_id
_entity_poly.type
_entity_poly.pdbx_seq_one_letter_code
_entity_poly.pdbx_strand_id
1 'polypeptide(L)' 'MYSLIETAKANKLDPYGYIEFILDYLPQQDLIEHPEKIDWFLPWSEEIKEEFEIKVD' A
#
# COMPACT_ATOMS: atom_id res chain seq x y z
N MET A 1 -0.57 16.24 -8.24
CA MET A 1 0.06 15.57 -7.09
C MET A 1 -1.07 15.02 -6.23
N TYR A 2 -1.14 13.69 -6.05
CA TYR A 2 -2.12 13.03 -5.17
C TYR A 2 -1.43 12.68 -3.85
N SER A 3 -2.17 12.73 -2.74
CA SER A 3 -1.69 12.22 -1.46
C SER A 3 -1.82 10.69 -1.41
N LEU A 4 -1.10 10.03 -0.49
CA LEU A 4 -1.23 8.59 -0.27
C LEU A 4 -2.68 8.16 0.04
N ILE A 5 -3.41 8.99 0.79
CA ILE A 5 -4.83 8.78 1.09
C ILE A 5 -5.67 8.77 -0.20
N GLU A 6 -5.48 9.76 -1.06
CA GLU A 6 -6.25 9.86 -2.31
C GLU A 6 -5.90 8.73 -3.28
N THR A 7 -4.63 8.32 -3.33
CA THR A 7 -4.21 7.16 -4.12
C THR A 7 -4.80 5.85 -3.59
N ALA A 8 -4.85 5.64 -2.27
CA ALA A 8 -5.45 4.45 -1.67
C ALA A 8 -6.94 4.33 -2.00
N LYS A 9 -7.69 5.44 -1.85
CA LYS A 9 -9.10 5.51 -2.24
C LYS A 9 -9.31 5.21 -3.73
N ALA A 10 -8.45 5.75 -4.60
CA ALA A 10 -8.52 5.51 -6.05
C ALA A 10 -8.29 4.04 -6.41
N ASN A 11 -7.56 3.29 -5.58
CA ASN A 11 -7.35 1.84 -5.72
C ASN A 11 -8.33 1.00 -4.89
N LYS A 12 -9.40 1.60 -4.33
CA LYS A 12 -10.45 0.93 -3.53
C LYS A 12 -9.93 0.23 -2.28
N LEU A 13 -8.83 0.72 -1.72
CA LEU A 13 -8.28 0.21 -0.47
C LEU A 13 -8.91 0.91 0.72
N ASP A 14 -8.94 0.26 1.88
CA ASP A 14 -9.13 0.92 3.17
C ASP A 14 -7.95 1.88 3.42
N PRO A 15 -8.14 3.21 3.35
CA PRO A 15 -7.03 4.15 3.42
C PRO A 15 -6.37 4.16 4.80
N TYR A 16 -7.11 3.85 5.87
CA TYR A 16 -6.54 3.85 7.21
C TYR A 16 -5.60 2.67 7.41
N GLY A 17 -6.08 1.44 7.20
CA GLY A 17 -5.26 0.23 7.32
C GLY A 17 -4.05 0.23 6.39
N TYR A 18 -4.24 0.64 5.13
CA TYR A 18 -3.13 0.73 4.17
C TYR A 18 -2.04 1.70 4.63
N ILE A 19 -2.40 2.89 5.13
CA ILE A 19 -1.39 3.87 5.57
C ILE A 19 -0.69 3.41 6.85
N GLU A 20 -1.43 2.83 7.80
CA GLU A 20 -0.85 2.23 9.01
C GLU A 20 0.19 1.17 8.62
N PHE A 21 -0.17 0.24 7.73
CA PHE A 21 0.74 -0.77 7.20
C PHE A 21 1.98 -0.18 6.52
N ILE A 22 1.82 0.83 5.67
CA ILE A 22 2.94 1.48 4.99
C ILE A 22 3.90 2.10 6.01
N LEU A 23 3.37 2.82 7.00
CA LEU A 23 4.19 3.50 8.01
C LEU A 23 4.91 2.51 8.92
N ASP A 24 4.30 1.36 9.22
CA ASP A 24 4.89 0.34 10.07
C ASP A 24 5.94 -0.48 9.33
N TYR A 25 5.65 -0.97 8.12
CA TYR A 25 6.46 -2.01 7.47
C TYR A 25 7.41 -1.51 6.39
N LEU A 26 7.08 -0.44 5.67
CA LEU A 26 7.91 0.06 4.57
C LEU A 26 9.29 0.57 5.04
N PRO A 27 9.42 1.32 6.16
CA PRO A 27 10.73 1.81 6.62
C PRO A 27 11.70 0.70 7.04
N GLN A 28 11.20 -0.51 7.27
CA GLN A 28 12.00 -1.67 7.66
C GLN A 28 12.58 -2.41 6.44
N GLN A 29 12.16 -2.06 5.22
CA GLN A 29 12.63 -2.72 4.01
C GLN A 29 13.99 -2.18 3.58
N ASP A 30 14.87 -3.09 3.17
CA ASP A 30 16.12 -2.73 2.52
C ASP A 30 15.88 -2.34 1.06
N LEU A 31 15.43 -1.11 0.83
CA LEU A 31 15.12 -0.59 -0.51
C LEU A 31 16.37 -0.09 -1.26
N ILE A 32 17.53 -0.03 -0.61
CA ILE A 32 18.77 0.40 -1.25
C ILE A 32 19.35 -0.75 -2.06
N GLU A 33 19.50 -1.92 -1.44
CA GLU A 33 20.00 -3.11 -2.13
C GLU A 33 18.87 -3.84 -2.89
N HIS A 34 17.63 -3.73 -2.41
CA HIS A 34 16.46 -4.40 -2.99
C HIS A 34 15.31 -3.43 -3.30
N PRO A 35 15.48 -2.50 -4.27
CA PRO A 35 14.46 -1.52 -4.62
C PRO A 35 13.16 -2.16 -5.12
N GLU A 36 13.21 -3.35 -5.71
CA GLU A 36 12.05 -4.11 -6.19
C GLU A 36 11.03 -4.42 -5.10
N LYS A 37 11.46 -4.46 -3.82
CA LYS A 37 10.55 -4.70 -2.70
C LYS A 37 9.48 -3.63 -2.57
N ILE A 38 9.71 -2.42 -3.11
CA ILE A 38 8.71 -1.35 -3.12
C ILE A 38 7.43 -1.79 -3.80
N ASP A 39 7.51 -2.67 -4.81
CA ASP A 39 6.37 -3.05 -5.64
C ASP A 39 5.27 -3.72 -4.82
N TRP A 40 5.63 -4.50 -3.79
CA TRP A 40 4.70 -5.14 -2.85
C TRP A 40 3.95 -4.17 -1.94
N PHE A 41 4.43 -2.93 -1.82
CA PHE A 41 3.80 -1.90 -1.00
C PHE A 41 2.97 -0.93 -1.83
N LEU A 42 2.97 -1.06 -3.16
CA LEU A 42 2.22 -0.16 -4.02
C LEU A 42 0.72 -0.48 -3.95
N PRO A 43 -0.14 0.54 -4.06
CA PRO A 43 -1.58 0.38 -3.84
C PRO A 43 -2.29 -0.45 -4.93
N TRP A 44 -1.58 -0.80 -6.00
CA TRP A 44 -2.07 -1.68 -7.07
C TRP A 44 -1.46 -3.08 -7.04
N SER A 45 -0.58 -3.38 -6.09
CA SER A 45 -0.04 -4.74 -5.91
C SER A 45 -1.14 -5.71 -5.48
N GLU A 46 -0.96 -6.98 -5.83
CA GLU A 46 -1.96 -8.00 -5.50
C GLU A 46 -1.96 -8.28 -4.00
N GLU A 47 -0.80 -8.22 -3.35
CA GLU A 47 -0.64 -8.36 -1.90
C GLU A 47 -1.43 -7.28 -1.14
N ILE A 48 -1.32 -6.03 -1.55
CA ILE A 48 -2.05 -4.92 -0.91
C ILE A 48 -3.55 -5.01 -1.17
N LYS A 49 -3.97 -5.41 -2.38
CA LYS A 49 -5.40 -5.57 -2.68
C LYS A 49 -6.00 -6.70 -1.87
N GLU A 50 -5.31 -7.84 -1.76
CA GLU A 50 -5.83 -8.99 -1.00
C GLU A 50 -6.10 -8.63 0.47
N GLU A 51 -5.21 -7.84 1.08
CA GLU A 51 -5.31 -7.45 2.48
C GLU A 51 -6.27 -6.28 2.72
N PHE A 52 -6.22 -5.23 1.86
CA PHE A 52 -6.87 -3.94 2.14
C PHE A 52 -8.00 -3.57 1.19
N GLU A 53 -8.32 -4.34 0.15
CA GLU A 53 -9.42 -4.01 -0.76
C GLU A 53 -10.77 -4.03 -0.02
N ILE A 54 -11.52 -2.94 -0.16
CA ILE A 54 -12.86 -2.82 0.41
C ILE A 54 -13.79 -3.75 -0.38
N LYS A 55 -14.19 -4.85 0.25
CA LYS A 55 -15.18 -5.79 -0.32
C LYS A 55 -16.54 -5.12 -0.32
N VAL A 56 -17.14 -5.01 -1.51
CA VAL A 56 -18.52 -4.55 -1.67
C VAL A 56 -19.40 -5.78 -1.59
N ASP A 57 -20.29 -5.81 -0.59
CA ASP A 57 -21.35 -6.83 -0.46
C ASP A 57 -22.33 -6.81 -1.65
#